data_AF-A0A2M9USW5-F1
#
_entry.id   AF-A0A2M9USW5-F1
#
_cell.length_a   1.000
_cell.length_b   1.000
_cell.length_c   1.000
_cell.angle_alpha   90.00
_cell.angle_beta   90.00
_cell.angle_gamma   90.00
#
_symmetry.space_group_name_H-M   'P 1'
#
loop_
_entity.id
_entity.type
_entity.pdbx_description
1 polymer ?
#
loop_
_entity_poly.entity_id
_entity_poly.type
_entity_poly.pdbx_seq_one_letter_code
_entity_poly.pdbx_strand_id
1 'polypeptide(L)'
;MEIRSYTDIASPKISEGRMIEGFAAVFDQESRLNFDQKTKCFFIEVIERGAITDELIQSCDIRALIEHNAQRMIARSRYGTGSLSLMVNDYGLGYKLSAPNTPDGDYAVEMISRGDLYGSSFAYSTDDKKNVTYKKSDGLLYRIVHKIDRISDISIVANPAYYGTDVTLRSLEEIDSSLTDNYYKEQINNLRKFI
;
A
#
# COMPACT_ATOMS: atom_id res chain seq x y z
N MET A 1 5.13 -11.26 7.36
CA MET A 1 4.29 -11.90 8.40
C MET A 1 2.89 -11.72 7.87
N GLU A 2 2.07 -12.74 8.03
CA GLU A 2 0.69 -12.83 7.58
C GLU A 2 -0.33 -12.65 8.74
N ILE A 3 -0.84 -11.44 8.95
CA ILE A 3 -2.18 -11.24 9.52
C ILE A 3 -2.88 -10.17 8.69
N ARG A 4 -3.42 -10.69 7.58
CA ARG A 4 -4.68 -10.32 6.95
C ARG A 4 -5.12 -8.85 7.08
N SER A 5 -5.02 -8.09 5.99
CA SER A 5 -6.12 -7.20 5.61
C SER A 5 -7.31 -8.02 5.10
N TYR A 6 -7.83 -8.98 5.88
CA TYR A 6 -9.13 -9.58 5.58
C TYR A 6 -10.19 -8.63 6.10
N THR A 7 -10.44 -7.59 5.32
CA THR A 7 -11.81 -7.51 4.86
C THR A 7 -11.73 -8.04 3.43
N ASP A 8 -12.56 -9.01 3.09
CA ASP A 8 -12.76 -9.49 1.71
C ASP A 8 -12.90 -8.36 0.67
N ILE A 9 -13.13 -7.14 1.13
CA ILE A 9 -13.45 -5.96 0.37
C ILE A 9 -12.19 -5.28 -0.21
N ALA A 10 -11.04 -5.28 0.50
CA ALA A 10 -9.85 -4.53 0.08
C ALA A 10 -8.98 -5.24 -0.97
N SER A 11 -8.96 -6.58 -0.94
CA SER A 11 -8.18 -7.39 -1.87
C SER A 11 -8.65 -7.20 -3.31
N PRO A 12 -7.73 -7.19 -4.30
CA PRO A 12 -8.09 -7.26 -5.70
C PRO A 12 -8.95 -8.50 -5.95
N LYS A 13 -10.08 -8.30 -6.63
CA LYS A 13 -10.99 -9.36 -7.04
C LYS A 13 -11.26 -9.26 -8.52
N ILE A 14 -11.41 -10.43 -9.16
CA ILE A 14 -11.96 -10.53 -10.50
C ILE A 14 -13.47 -10.59 -10.36
N SER A 15 -14.17 -9.55 -10.82
CA SER A 15 -15.62 -9.57 -11.03
C SER A 15 -15.94 -9.99 -12.47
N GLU A 16 -17.12 -9.67 -12.99
CA GLU A 16 -17.59 -10.16 -14.29
C GLU A 16 -16.54 -10.00 -15.41
N GLY A 17 -16.22 -11.11 -16.08
CA GLY A 17 -15.24 -11.16 -17.17
C GLY A 17 -13.81 -10.98 -16.68
N ARG A 18 -13.21 -9.83 -17.02
CA ARG A 18 -11.80 -9.48 -16.72
C ARG A 18 -11.69 -8.22 -15.88
N MET A 19 -12.74 -7.93 -15.13
CA MET A 19 -12.84 -6.72 -14.33
C MET A 19 -12.10 -6.92 -13.02
N ILE A 20 -11.10 -6.07 -12.76
CA ILE A 20 -10.34 -6.06 -11.51
C ILE A 20 -10.83 -4.90 -10.66
N GLU A 21 -11.22 -5.17 -9.42
CA GLU A 21 -11.64 -4.15 -8.44
C GLU A 21 -11.07 -4.43 -7.05
N GLY A 22 -10.84 -3.38 -6.27
CA GLY A 22 -10.27 -3.47 -4.92
C GLY A 22 -10.06 -2.09 -4.30
N PHE A 23 -9.35 -2.02 -3.17
CA PHE A 23 -9.00 -0.76 -2.51
C PHE A 23 -7.50 -0.57 -2.46
N ALA A 24 -7.01 0.53 -3.02
CA ALA A 24 -5.59 0.90 -3.04
C ALA A 24 -5.11 1.37 -1.67
N ALA A 25 -6.00 2.02 -0.91
CA ALA A 25 -5.78 2.45 0.47
C ALA A 25 -7.07 2.25 1.27
N VAL A 26 -6.94 1.90 2.55
CA VAL A 26 -8.05 1.82 3.50
C VAL A 26 -7.78 2.86 4.59
N PHE A 27 -8.80 3.64 4.94
CA PHE A 27 -8.65 4.73 5.91
C PHE A 27 -8.70 4.25 7.36
N ASP A 28 -8.00 4.97 8.22
CA ASP A 28 -7.98 4.77 9.67
C ASP A 28 -7.56 3.35 10.09
N GLN A 29 -6.74 2.68 9.25
CA GLN A 29 -6.16 1.37 9.50
C GLN A 29 -4.65 1.46 9.59
N GLU A 30 -4.09 0.71 10.55
CA GLU A 30 -2.64 0.55 10.70
C GLU A 30 -2.06 -0.28 9.54
N SER A 31 -0.95 0.18 8.99
CA SER A 31 -0.17 -0.58 8.02
C SER A 31 0.74 -1.62 8.70
N ARG A 32 1.47 -2.41 7.88
CA ARG A 32 2.61 -3.19 8.40
C ARG A 32 3.67 -2.26 8.97
N LEU A 33 4.57 -2.84 9.76
CA LEU A 33 5.83 -2.18 10.06
C LEU A 33 6.59 -1.93 8.77
N ASN A 34 6.71 -0.66 8.42
CA ASN A 34 7.51 -0.17 7.32
C ASN A 34 8.91 0.18 7.83
N PHE A 35 9.89 0.13 6.94
CA PHE A 35 11.25 0.57 7.22
C PHE A 35 11.60 1.72 6.28
N ASP A 36 11.80 2.91 6.83
CA ASP A 36 12.32 4.05 6.07
C ASP A 36 13.85 3.95 6.02
N GLN A 37 14.40 3.74 4.83
CA GLN A 37 15.85 3.62 4.62
C GLN A 37 16.60 4.93 4.89
N LYS A 38 15.97 6.09 4.73
CA LYS A 38 16.61 7.40 4.92
C LYS A 38 16.74 7.72 6.40
N THR A 39 15.64 7.58 7.13
CA THR A 39 15.61 7.82 8.58
C THR A 39 16.06 6.61 9.39
N LYS A 40 16.22 5.46 8.73
CA LYS A 40 16.54 4.14 9.34
C LYS A 40 15.60 3.77 10.47
N CYS A 41 14.36 4.25 10.41
CA CYS A 41 13.35 4.02 11.44
C CYS A 41 12.29 3.05 10.94
N PHE A 42 11.86 2.16 11.83
CA PHE A 42 10.64 1.40 11.63
C PHE A 42 9.44 2.24 12.04
N PHE A 43 8.35 2.16 11.27
CA PHE A 43 7.11 2.86 11.59
C PHE A 43 5.87 2.13 11.08
N ILE A 44 4.75 2.33 11.77
CA ILE A 44 3.41 1.98 11.30
C ILE A 44 2.79 3.22 10.68
N GLU A 45 2.16 3.07 9.52
CA GLU A 45 1.48 4.15 8.81
C GLU A 45 -0.03 4.04 9.01
N VAL A 46 -0.68 5.19 9.20
CA VAL A 46 -2.14 5.31 9.20
C VAL A 46 -2.51 6.43 8.25
N ILE A 47 -3.34 6.12 7.25
CA ILE A 47 -3.92 7.13 6.35
C ILE A 47 -5.25 7.54 6.93
N GLU A 48 -5.37 8.78 7.40
CA GLU A 48 -6.63 9.24 7.94
C GLU A 48 -7.68 9.41 6.84
N ARG A 49 -8.94 9.22 7.22
CA ARG A 49 -10.07 9.62 6.40
C ARG A 49 -9.98 11.10 6.05
N GLY A 50 -10.15 11.41 4.77
CA GLY A 50 -10.00 12.75 4.23
C GLY A 50 -8.57 13.10 3.80
N ALA A 51 -7.57 12.22 4.04
CA ALA A 51 -6.23 12.43 3.52
C ALA A 51 -6.16 12.31 1.98
N ILE A 52 -7.09 11.57 1.38
CA ILE A 52 -7.30 11.45 -0.06
C ILE A 52 -8.67 12.03 -0.38
N THR A 53 -8.76 12.91 -1.39
CA THR A 53 -10.01 13.54 -1.83
C THR A 53 -10.26 13.32 -3.32
N ASP A 54 -11.48 13.59 -3.77
CA ASP A 54 -11.83 13.54 -5.19
C ASP A 54 -11.00 14.53 -6.01
N GLU A 55 -10.74 15.74 -5.49
CA GLU A 55 -9.90 16.74 -6.15
C GLU A 55 -8.45 16.25 -6.31
N LEU A 56 -7.93 15.49 -5.34
CA LEU A 56 -6.59 14.90 -5.42
C LEU A 56 -6.52 13.88 -6.57
N ILE A 57 -7.46 12.93 -6.63
CA ILE A 57 -7.43 11.89 -7.69
C ILE A 57 -7.69 12.48 -9.08
N GLN A 58 -8.47 13.57 -9.17
CA GLN A 58 -8.74 14.29 -10.42
C GLN A 58 -7.59 15.20 -10.86
N SER A 59 -6.68 15.58 -9.97
CA SER A 59 -5.49 16.39 -10.31
C SER A 59 -4.25 15.54 -10.61
N CYS A 60 -4.27 14.24 -10.31
CA CYS A 60 -3.14 13.34 -10.48
C CYS A 60 -3.15 12.58 -11.83
N ASP A 61 -1.96 12.13 -12.22
CA ASP A 61 -1.75 11.13 -13.25
C ASP A 61 -1.41 9.80 -12.57
N ILE A 62 -2.42 8.94 -12.38
CA ILE A 62 -2.35 7.73 -11.56
C ILE A 62 -2.32 6.51 -12.47
N ARG A 63 -1.33 5.64 -12.30
CA ARG A 63 -1.19 4.38 -13.04
C ARG A 63 -1.64 3.20 -12.19
N ALA A 64 -2.24 2.19 -12.81
CA ALA A 64 -2.42 0.88 -12.19
C ALA A 64 -1.28 -0.03 -12.66
N LEU A 65 -0.46 -0.49 -11.71
CA LEU A 65 0.74 -1.28 -11.96
C LEU A 65 0.64 -2.66 -11.29
N ILE A 66 1.52 -3.57 -11.69
CA ILE A 66 1.79 -4.82 -10.97
C ILE A 66 3.12 -4.65 -10.23
N GLU A 67 3.16 -4.92 -8.93
CA GLU A 67 4.37 -4.86 -8.09
C GLU A 67 5.12 -3.50 -8.13
N HIS A 68 4.38 -2.40 -8.25
CA HIS A 68 4.90 -1.05 -8.48
C HIS A 68 5.88 -0.93 -9.66
N ASN A 69 5.89 -1.91 -10.58
CA ASN A 69 6.77 -1.90 -11.73
C ASN A 69 6.15 -1.05 -12.84
N ALA A 70 6.76 0.11 -13.10
CA ALA A 70 6.30 1.04 -14.14
C ALA A 70 6.27 0.45 -15.56
N GLN A 71 6.99 -0.65 -15.82
CA GLN A 71 6.95 -1.37 -17.09
C GLN A 71 5.75 -2.32 -17.22
N ARG A 72 5.05 -2.61 -16.10
CA ARG A 72 3.91 -3.53 -16.02
C ARG A 72 2.61 -2.77 -15.73
N MET A 73 2.33 -1.77 -16.55
CA MET A 73 1.13 -0.94 -16.43
C MET A 73 -0.06 -1.61 -17.10
N ILE A 74 -1.17 -1.74 -16.35
CA ILE A 74 -2.40 -2.40 -16.82
C ILE A 74 -3.57 -1.42 -17.01
N ALA A 75 -3.55 -0.26 -16.34
CA ALA A 75 -4.52 0.81 -16.55
C ALA A 75 -3.96 2.17 -16.13
N ARG A 76 -4.70 3.24 -16.43
CA ARG A 76 -4.30 4.61 -16.07
C ARG A 76 -5.52 5.52 -15.92
N SER A 77 -5.48 6.40 -14.92
CA SER A 77 -6.38 7.54 -14.75
C SER A 77 -5.54 8.80 -14.88
N ARG A 78 -5.74 9.54 -15.97
CA ARG A 78 -5.07 10.81 -16.21
C ARG A 78 -6.06 11.94 -15.92
N TYR A 79 -5.88 12.60 -14.79
CA TYR A 79 -6.76 13.67 -14.31
C TYR A 79 -8.24 13.23 -14.21
N GLY A 80 -8.46 12.08 -13.57
CA GLY A 80 -9.79 11.49 -13.39
C GLY A 80 -10.38 10.78 -14.62
N THR A 81 -9.67 10.74 -15.76
CA THR A 81 -10.16 10.10 -16.99
C THR A 81 -9.20 9.02 -17.49
N GLY A 82 -9.71 7.84 -17.86
CA GLY A 82 -8.92 6.80 -18.51
C GLY A 82 -9.48 5.39 -18.32
N SER A 83 -8.63 4.38 -18.43
CA SER A 83 -8.97 2.97 -18.25
C SER A 83 -9.00 2.50 -16.79
N LEU A 84 -8.59 3.37 -15.87
CA LEU A 84 -8.67 3.17 -14.42
C LEU A 84 -9.75 4.09 -13.84
N SER A 85 -10.76 3.51 -13.23
CA SER A 85 -11.74 4.22 -12.42
C SER A 85 -11.27 4.22 -10.96
N LEU A 86 -11.37 5.37 -10.31
CA LEU A 86 -11.04 5.56 -8.89
C LEU A 86 -12.25 6.14 -8.18
N MET A 87 -12.44 5.77 -6.92
CA MET A 87 -13.52 6.27 -6.07
C MET A 87 -13.00 6.46 -4.66
N VAL A 88 -13.19 7.65 -4.10
CA VAL A 88 -13.00 7.87 -2.66
C VAL A 88 -14.33 7.66 -1.96
N ASN A 89 -14.32 6.90 -0.87
CA ASN A 89 -15.48 6.75 0.01
C ASN A 89 -15.04 6.65 1.48
N ASP A 90 -16.00 6.46 2.37
CA ASP A 90 -15.75 6.30 3.80
C ASP A 90 -14.85 5.10 4.16
N TYR A 91 -14.70 4.13 3.27
CA TYR A 91 -13.83 2.99 3.53
C TYR A 91 -12.40 3.26 3.06
N GLY A 92 -12.21 3.89 1.90
CA GLY A 92 -10.89 4.13 1.35
C GLY A 92 -10.87 4.64 -0.09
N LEU A 93 -9.72 4.46 -0.75
CA LEU A 93 -9.54 4.70 -2.18
C LEU A 93 -9.78 3.40 -2.95
N GLY A 94 -10.99 3.25 -3.49
CA GLY A 94 -11.36 2.15 -4.38
C GLY A 94 -10.83 2.34 -5.79
N TYR A 95 -10.56 1.23 -6.48
CA TYR A 95 -10.21 1.22 -7.91
C TYR A 95 -10.98 0.14 -8.66
N LYS A 96 -11.18 0.38 -9.96
CA LYS A 96 -11.77 -0.56 -10.90
C LYS A 96 -11.17 -0.40 -12.28
N LEU A 97 -10.84 -1.50 -12.94
CA LEU A 97 -10.28 -1.50 -14.30
C LEU A 97 -10.64 -2.79 -15.05
N SER A 98 -10.82 -2.70 -16.36
CA SER A 98 -10.84 -3.89 -17.21
C SER A 98 -9.41 -4.29 -17.52
N ALA A 99 -9.00 -5.51 -17.14
CA ALA A 99 -7.65 -5.99 -17.44
C ALA A 99 -7.44 -5.99 -18.96
N PRO A 100 -6.38 -5.36 -19.47
CA PRO A 100 -6.13 -5.28 -20.90
C PRO A 100 -5.85 -6.67 -21.47
N ASN A 101 -6.10 -6.85 -22.76
CA ASN A 101 -5.74 -8.09 -23.47
C ASN A 101 -4.26 -8.05 -23.86
N THR A 102 -3.40 -8.11 -22.85
CA THR A 102 -1.93 -8.09 -22.95
C THR A 102 -1.35 -9.16 -22.01
N PRO A 103 -0.08 -9.56 -22.19
CA PRO A 103 0.56 -10.52 -21.29
C PRO A 103 0.47 -10.14 -19.80
N ASP A 104 0.62 -8.85 -19.47
CA ASP A 104 0.47 -8.37 -18.09
C ASP A 104 -0.97 -8.36 -17.61
N GLY A 105 -1.95 -8.07 -18.47
CA GLY A 105 -3.36 -8.16 -18.11
C GLY A 105 -3.81 -9.60 -17.89
N ASP A 106 -3.37 -10.54 -18.73
CA ASP A 106 -3.60 -11.98 -18.56
C ASP A 106 -2.94 -12.51 -17.29
N TYR A 107 -1.69 -12.12 -17.06
CA TYR A 107 -0.98 -12.44 -15.82
C TYR A 107 -1.73 -11.93 -14.59
N ALA A 108 -2.20 -10.67 -14.60
CA ALA A 108 -2.92 -10.10 -13.47
C ALA A 108 -4.21 -10.90 -13.17
N VAL A 109 -5.00 -11.21 -14.19
CA VAL A 109 -6.24 -11.99 -14.03
C VAL A 109 -5.97 -13.37 -13.44
N GLU A 110 -4.99 -14.09 -13.99
CA GLU A 110 -4.64 -15.44 -13.52
C GLU A 110 -4.14 -15.42 -12.09
N MET A 111 -3.17 -14.54 -11.78
CA MET A 111 -2.53 -14.50 -10.46
C MET A 111 -3.48 -14.00 -9.37
N ILE A 112 -4.40 -13.09 -9.68
CA ILE A 112 -5.47 -12.71 -8.75
C ILE A 112 -6.43 -13.88 -8.53
N SER A 113 -6.87 -14.54 -9.60
CA SER A 113 -7.82 -15.67 -9.50
C SER A 113 -7.27 -16.83 -8.67
N ARG A 114 -5.96 -17.08 -8.76
CA ARG A 114 -5.24 -18.07 -7.94
C ARG A 114 -5.00 -17.63 -6.50
N GLY A 115 -5.11 -16.32 -6.21
CA GLY A 115 -4.77 -15.73 -4.91
C GLY A 115 -3.28 -15.46 -4.71
N ASP A 116 -2.46 -15.56 -5.77
CA ASP A 116 -1.03 -15.26 -5.71
C ASP A 116 -0.78 -13.73 -5.64
N LEU A 117 -1.61 -12.95 -6.37
CA LEU A 117 -1.72 -11.51 -6.23
C LEU A 117 -3.01 -11.18 -5.45
N TYR A 118 -2.89 -11.01 -4.14
CA TYR A 118 -4.04 -10.86 -3.23
C TYR A 118 -4.07 -9.49 -2.52
N GLY A 119 -3.12 -8.61 -2.86
CA GLY A 119 -2.90 -7.34 -2.21
C GLY A 119 -3.06 -6.13 -3.12
N SER A 120 -3.33 -4.99 -2.47
CA SER A 120 -3.28 -3.68 -3.10
C SER A 120 -2.29 -2.79 -2.35
N SER A 121 -1.70 -1.85 -3.07
CA SER A 121 -0.81 -0.81 -2.54
C SER A 121 -0.97 0.46 -3.37
N PHE A 122 -0.40 1.56 -2.90
CA PHE A 122 -0.33 2.80 -3.64
C PHE A 122 0.93 3.58 -3.27
N ALA A 123 1.47 4.30 -4.23
CA ALA A 123 2.61 5.19 -4.01
C ALA A 123 2.16 6.64 -4.08
N TYR A 124 2.62 7.43 -3.11
CA TYR A 124 2.20 8.80 -2.94
C TYR A 124 3.33 9.67 -2.38
N SER A 125 3.13 10.98 -2.43
CA SER A 125 3.99 11.96 -1.75
C SER A 125 3.17 12.93 -0.93
N THR A 126 3.73 13.39 0.18
CA THR A 126 3.12 14.41 1.05
C THR A 126 4.17 15.26 1.74
N ASP A 127 3.84 16.51 2.08
CA ASP A 127 4.65 17.38 2.94
C ASP A 127 4.58 16.92 4.40
N ASP A 128 5.53 16.08 4.79
CA ASP A 128 5.65 15.53 6.15
C ASP A 128 5.60 16.57 7.28
N LYS A 129 6.01 17.82 7.04
CA LYS A 129 6.00 18.85 8.10
C LYS A 129 4.61 19.41 8.36
N LYS A 130 3.74 19.38 7.35
CA LYS A 130 2.40 19.99 7.41
C LYS A 130 1.30 18.96 7.54
N ASN A 131 1.48 17.81 6.89
CA ASN A 131 0.41 16.86 6.63
C ASN A 131 0.55 15.58 7.45
N VAL A 132 1.59 15.45 8.29
CA VAL A 132 1.90 14.20 9.01
C VAL A 132 2.18 14.48 10.48
N THR A 133 1.59 13.66 11.35
CA THR A 133 1.93 13.62 12.78
C THR A 133 2.68 12.34 13.09
N TYR A 134 3.81 12.48 13.78
CA TYR A 134 4.57 11.36 14.32
C TYR A 134 4.23 11.15 15.80
N LYS A 135 3.82 9.94 16.19
CA LYS A 135 3.56 9.56 17.59
C LYS A 135 4.36 8.32 17.95
N LYS A 136 4.82 8.19 19.19
CA LYS A 136 5.38 6.93 19.69
C LYS A 136 4.38 6.30 20.65
N SER A 137 4.04 5.03 20.43
CA SER A 137 3.23 4.21 21.33
C SER A 137 3.84 2.82 21.41
N ASP A 138 3.96 2.25 22.61
CA ASP A 138 4.40 0.87 22.82
C ASP A 138 5.74 0.51 22.14
N GLY A 139 6.66 1.49 22.04
CA GLY A 139 7.96 1.32 21.38
C GLY A 139 7.93 1.42 19.85
N LEU A 140 6.74 1.59 19.25
CA LEU A 140 6.53 1.75 17.82
C LEU A 140 6.34 3.23 17.45
N LEU A 141 6.91 3.62 16.31
CA LEU A 141 6.67 4.93 15.71
C LEU A 141 5.44 4.84 14.80
N TYR A 142 4.47 5.70 15.02
CA TYR A 142 3.30 5.88 14.18
C TYR A 142 3.47 7.12 13.32
N ARG A 143 3.29 6.96 12.01
CA ARG A 143 3.24 8.02 11.00
C ARG A 143 1.78 8.18 10.56
N ILE A 144 1.12 9.20 11.09
CA ILE A 144 -0.29 9.47 10.82
C ILE A 144 -0.38 10.52 9.72
N VAL A 145 -0.97 10.15 8.58
CA VAL A 145 -1.04 10.99 7.38
C VAL A 145 -2.41 11.64 7.29
N HIS A 146 -2.45 12.95 7.47
CA HIS A 146 -3.66 13.77 7.44
C HIS A 146 -4.02 14.25 6.04
N LYS A 147 -3.03 14.30 5.13
CA LYS A 147 -3.21 14.75 3.75
C LYS A 147 -2.16 14.16 2.83
N ILE A 148 -2.55 13.86 1.60
CA ILE A 148 -1.67 13.45 0.50
C ILE A 148 -1.64 14.55 -0.56
N ASP A 149 -0.45 14.88 -1.06
CA ASP A 149 -0.29 15.93 -2.07
C ASP A 149 -0.26 15.39 -3.50
N ARG A 150 0.10 14.11 -3.68
CA ARG A 150 0.09 13.44 -4.99
C ARG A 150 0.05 11.93 -4.84
N ILE A 151 -0.69 11.26 -5.71
CA ILE A 151 -0.64 9.80 -5.91
C ILE A 151 -0.01 9.55 -7.29
N SER A 152 0.99 8.68 -7.35
CA SER A 152 1.66 8.30 -8.61
C SER A 152 1.07 7.04 -9.23
N ASP A 153 0.76 6.06 -8.38
CA ASP A 153 0.24 4.78 -8.82
C ASP A 153 -0.51 4.07 -7.71
N ILE A 154 -1.39 3.19 -8.15
CA ILE A 154 -1.96 2.09 -7.39
C ILE A 154 -1.38 0.81 -7.96
N SER A 155 -1.18 -0.21 -7.13
CA SER A 155 -0.58 -1.44 -7.58
C SER A 155 -1.22 -2.66 -6.96
N ILE A 156 -1.41 -3.68 -7.80
CA ILE A 156 -1.72 -5.05 -7.39
C ILE A 156 -0.40 -5.72 -7.02
N VAL A 157 -0.34 -6.32 -5.84
CA VAL A 157 0.90 -6.83 -5.25
C VAL A 157 0.68 -8.16 -4.55
N ALA A 158 1.68 -9.03 -4.58
CA ALA A 158 1.76 -10.23 -3.77
C ALA A 158 2.08 -9.89 -2.30
N ASN A 159 2.75 -8.75 -2.06
CA ASN A 159 3.19 -8.32 -0.74
C ASN A 159 2.65 -6.92 -0.39
N PRO A 160 1.38 -6.79 0.03
CA PRO A 160 0.82 -5.48 0.37
C PRO A 160 1.47 -4.82 1.59
N ALA A 161 1.42 -3.48 1.62
CA ALA A 161 1.99 -2.67 2.70
C ALA A 161 1.09 -2.59 3.96
N TYR A 162 -0.21 -2.91 3.85
CA TYR A 162 -1.17 -2.80 4.95
C TYR A 162 -1.61 -4.17 5.48
N TYR A 163 -1.28 -4.48 6.73
CA TYR A 163 -1.74 -5.65 7.49
C TYR A 163 -1.99 -5.24 8.93
N GLY A 164 -3.09 -5.71 9.51
CA GLY A 164 -3.28 -5.71 10.96
C GLY A 164 -2.25 -6.64 11.57
N THR A 165 -1.17 -6.04 12.10
CA THR A 165 -0.07 -6.69 12.82
C THR A 165 0.47 -7.94 12.17
N ASP A 166 1.42 -7.79 11.23
CA ASP A 166 2.31 -8.90 10.97
C ASP A 166 3.69 -8.49 10.27
N VAL A 167 4.84 -8.52 11.01
CA VAL A 167 6.31 -8.42 10.70
C VAL A 167 7.16 -9.74 10.79
N THR A 168 7.41 -10.50 9.71
CA THR A 168 7.92 -11.89 9.86
C THR A 168 9.33 -11.88 10.43
N LEU A 169 9.66 -12.88 11.25
CA LEU A 169 11.04 -13.08 11.73
C LEU A 169 12.06 -13.03 10.57
N ARG A 170 11.71 -13.61 9.40
CA ARG A 170 12.51 -13.53 8.16
C ARG A 170 12.73 -12.10 7.62
N SER A 171 11.70 -11.25 7.63
CA SER A 171 11.83 -9.86 7.17
C SER A 171 12.67 -9.02 8.14
N LEU A 172 12.63 -9.33 9.44
CA LEU A 172 13.53 -8.70 10.40
C LEU A 172 14.98 -9.19 10.25
N GLU A 173 15.21 -10.46 9.92
CA GLU A 173 16.55 -11.01 9.66
C GLU A 173 17.20 -10.41 8.41
N GLU A 174 16.46 -10.25 7.32
CA GLU A 174 16.97 -9.57 6.12
C GLU A 174 17.37 -8.12 6.43
N ILE A 175 16.55 -7.40 7.20
CA ILE A 175 16.85 -6.01 7.59
C ILE A 175 18.02 -5.96 8.60
N ASP A 176 18.06 -6.84 9.59
CA ASP A 176 19.16 -6.99 10.57
C ASP A 176 20.50 -7.25 9.87
N SER A 177 20.50 -8.12 8.85
CA SER A 177 21.71 -8.44 8.08
C SER A 177 22.24 -7.25 7.25
N SER A 178 21.35 -6.33 6.86
CA SER A 178 21.69 -5.13 6.08
C SER A 178 22.16 -3.95 6.94
N LEU A 179 22.01 -4.02 8.26
CA LEU A 179 22.29 -2.93 9.19
C LEU A 179 23.57 -3.21 10.00
N THR A 180 24.57 -2.36 9.85
CA THR A 180 25.87 -2.46 10.55
C THR A 180 25.90 -1.78 11.92
N ASP A 181 24.85 -1.06 12.30
CA ASP A 181 24.84 -0.20 13.49
C ASP A 181 24.05 -0.82 14.66
N ASN A 182 24.71 -0.90 15.82
CA ASN A 182 24.23 -1.57 17.03
C ASN A 182 22.93 -0.97 17.60
N TYR A 183 22.67 0.31 17.38
CA TYR A 183 21.42 0.94 17.84
C TYR A 183 20.19 0.33 17.16
N TYR A 184 20.29 -0.01 15.87
CA TYR A 184 19.17 -0.60 15.12
C TYR A 184 19.00 -2.09 15.40
N LYS A 185 20.08 -2.79 15.75
CA LYS A 185 20.00 -4.16 16.26
C LYS A 185 19.21 -4.23 17.56
N GLU A 186 19.35 -3.24 18.45
CA GLU A 186 18.53 -3.15 19.65
C GLU A 186 17.05 -2.84 19.33
N GLN A 187 16.78 -1.97 18.36
CA GLN A 187 15.41 -1.70 17.89
C GLN A 187 14.76 -2.98 17.32
N ILE A 188 15.46 -3.70 16.45
CA ILE A 188 15.01 -5.00 15.90
C ILE A 188 14.82 -6.03 17.02
N ASN A 189 15.75 -6.11 17.97
CA ASN A 189 15.63 -7.02 19.11
C ASN A 189 14.49 -6.67 20.05
N ASN A 190 14.15 -5.38 20.20
CA ASN A 190 12.97 -4.97 20.95
C ASN A 190 11.70 -5.31 20.18
N LEU A 191 11.65 -5.08 18.87
CA LEU A 191 10.53 -5.50 18.02
C LEU A 191 10.31 -7.02 18.07
N ARG A 192 11.38 -7.82 18.10
CA ARG A 192 11.32 -9.28 18.29
C ARG A 192 10.64 -9.71 19.60
N LYS A 193 10.52 -8.85 20.61
CA LYS A 193 9.84 -9.18 21.88
C LYS A 193 8.31 -9.06 21.79
N PHE A 194 7.81 -8.38 20.76
CA PHE A 194 6.38 -8.11 20.55
C PHE A 194 5.77 -8.99 19.45
N ILE A 195 6.54 -9.94 18.92
CA ILE A 195 6.18 -10.92 17.89
C ILE A 195 6.31 -12.31 18.51
#